data_AF-A0A2Z5R272-F1
#
_entry.id   AF-A0A2Z5R272-F1
#
_cell.length_a   1.000
_cell.length_b   1.000
_cell.length_c   1.000
_cell.angle_alpha   90.00
_cell.angle_beta   90.00
_cell.angle_gamma   90.00
#
_symmetry.space_group_name_H-M   'P 1'
#
loop_
_entity.id
_entity.type
_entity.pdbx_description
1 polymer ?
#
loop_
_entity_poly.entity_id
_entity_poly.type
_entity_poly.pdbx_seq_one_letter_code
_entity_poly.pdbx_strand_id
1 'polypeptide(L)'
;MLWLVGVGLGSLGLAACGGENKAAEQEPSSSSSASETPQDSGSATSSASGEASNTPDPNFSKGYSGGEKAPDGKYVMADYRGPAQNVRVPARPDESYKVNSLEGLKKSVFAWVEWSNYGIQTGDFDVARQFVSNEFTEEIERYDYYTKLYKEGAGL
;
A
#
# COMPACT_ATOMS: atom_id res chain seq x y z
N MET A 1 -52.92 -23.68 27.89
CA MET A 1 -53.13 -23.79 26.44
C MET A 1 -51.99 -23.03 25.76
N LEU A 2 -51.10 -23.75 25.08
CA LEU A 2 -49.86 -23.29 24.45
C LEU A 2 -50.13 -22.96 22.98
N TRP A 3 -49.94 -21.72 22.54
CA TRP A 3 -49.86 -21.26 21.14
C TRP A 3 -49.02 -19.96 21.17
N LEU A 4 -48.10 -19.62 20.26
CA LEU A 4 -47.64 -20.17 19.00
C LEU A 4 -46.28 -19.52 18.69
N VAL A 5 -45.35 -20.28 18.13
CA VAL A 5 -44.06 -19.85 17.60
C VAL A 5 -44.29 -18.94 16.37
N GLY A 6 -43.49 -17.87 16.24
CA GLY A 6 -43.39 -17.09 15.01
C GLY A 6 -41.93 -16.84 14.66
N VAL A 7 -41.35 -17.70 13.83
CA VAL A 7 -40.02 -17.54 13.24
C VAL A 7 -40.18 -16.71 11.95
N GLY A 8 -39.49 -15.58 11.85
CA GLY A 8 -39.38 -14.80 10.62
C GLY A 8 -37.95 -14.87 10.09
N LEU A 9 -37.68 -15.82 9.19
CA LEU A 9 -36.48 -15.78 8.34
C LEU A 9 -36.75 -14.85 7.15
N GLY A 10 -36.13 -13.67 7.14
CA GLY A 10 -36.07 -12.80 5.97
C GLY A 10 -34.86 -13.15 5.11
N SER A 11 -35.11 -13.78 3.96
CA SER A 11 -34.08 -14.03 2.94
C SER A 11 -33.92 -12.79 2.05
N LEU A 12 -32.80 -12.06 2.18
CA LEU A 12 -32.41 -11.07 1.17
C LEU A 12 -31.72 -11.80 0.01
N GLY A 13 -32.41 -11.88 -1.13
CA GLY A 13 -31.83 -12.35 -2.38
C GLY A 13 -30.97 -11.26 -3.04
N LEU A 14 -29.70 -11.57 -3.32
CA LEU A 14 -28.84 -10.77 -4.19
C LEU A 14 -29.05 -11.23 -5.64
N ALA A 15 -29.66 -10.38 -6.46
CA ALA A 15 -29.70 -10.59 -7.91
C ALA A 15 -28.35 -10.19 -8.52
N ALA A 16 -27.59 -11.16 -9.02
CA ALA A 16 -26.42 -10.92 -9.84
C ALA A 16 -26.86 -10.67 -11.29
N CYS A 17 -26.70 -9.45 -11.80
CA CYS A 17 -26.75 -9.20 -13.24
C CYS A 17 -25.39 -9.57 -13.85
N GLY A 18 -25.27 -10.81 -14.32
CA GLY A 18 -24.25 -11.19 -15.29
C GLY A 18 -24.69 -10.78 -16.69
N GLY A 19 -23.85 -10.03 -17.39
CA GLY A 19 -24.06 -9.61 -18.77
C GLY A 19 -22.78 -9.80 -19.57
N GLU A 20 -22.49 -11.04 -19.94
CA GLU A 20 -21.54 -11.38 -21.00
C GLU A 20 -22.14 -11.03 -22.35
N ASN A 21 -21.47 -10.18 -23.13
CA ASN A 21 -21.77 -9.99 -24.55
C ASN A 21 -20.53 -10.22 -25.41
N LYS A 22 -20.77 -11.02 -26.45
CA LYS A 22 -19.84 -11.65 -27.39
C LYS A 22 -19.21 -10.68 -28.39
N ALA A 23 -18.12 -11.19 -28.96
CA ALA A 23 -17.17 -10.62 -29.92
C ALA A 23 -17.66 -10.41 -31.37
N ALA A 24 -16.73 -9.82 -32.15
CA ALA A 24 -16.55 -9.75 -33.62
C ALA A 24 -17.18 -8.49 -34.29
N GLU A 25 -16.61 -7.75 -35.26
CA GLU A 25 -15.57 -7.91 -36.31
C GLU A 25 -14.98 -6.51 -36.67
N GLN A 26 -13.65 -6.34 -36.85
CA GLN A 26 -12.91 -5.98 -38.09
C GLN A 26 -13.64 -5.06 -39.11
N GLU A 27 -13.10 -3.93 -39.61
CA GLU A 27 -11.93 -3.73 -40.52
C GLU A 27 -11.83 -2.18 -40.85
N PRO A 28 -10.96 -1.64 -41.76
CA PRO A 28 -10.00 -0.58 -41.44
C PRO A 28 -10.15 0.73 -42.27
N SER A 29 -9.14 1.60 -42.14
CA SER A 29 -8.64 2.62 -43.10
C SER A 29 -8.88 4.08 -42.69
N SER A 30 -7.80 4.80 -42.40
CA SER A 30 -7.19 5.72 -43.39
C SER A 30 -5.97 6.45 -42.82
N SER A 31 -4.92 6.38 -43.62
CA SER A 31 -3.64 7.08 -43.56
C SER A 31 -3.73 8.61 -43.54
N SER A 32 -2.71 9.26 -42.97
CA SER A 32 -1.92 10.26 -43.72
C SER A 32 -0.54 10.47 -43.09
N SER A 33 0.46 10.29 -43.94
CA SER A 33 1.90 10.49 -43.74
C SER A 33 2.31 11.96 -43.60
N ALA A 34 3.48 12.18 -43.01
CA ALA A 34 4.40 13.23 -43.44
C ALA A 34 5.86 12.71 -43.36
N SER A 35 6.47 12.55 -44.55
CA SER A 35 7.91 12.52 -44.88
C SER A 35 8.65 13.77 -44.33
N GLU A 36 9.97 13.94 -44.29
CA GLU A 36 11.22 13.21 -44.57
C GLU A 36 12.34 14.13 -44.03
N THR A 37 13.44 13.60 -43.52
CA THR A 37 14.79 14.14 -43.78
C THR A 37 15.84 13.06 -43.44
N PRO A 38 16.71 12.66 -44.38
CA PRO A 38 17.84 11.78 -44.12
C PRO A 38 19.11 12.58 -43.84
N GLN A 39 19.82 12.26 -42.77
CA GLN A 39 21.25 12.59 -42.65
C GLN A 39 22.03 11.32 -42.34
N ASP A 40 22.74 10.85 -43.35
CA ASP A 40 23.77 9.82 -43.29
C ASP A 40 25.13 10.48 -43.02
N SER A 41 25.86 10.00 -42.01
CA SER A 41 27.28 9.64 -42.12
C SER A 41 27.85 9.22 -40.77
N GLY A 42 27.98 7.90 -40.64
CA GLY A 42 29.17 7.19 -40.14
C GLY A 42 29.92 7.69 -38.90
N SER A 43 29.77 6.93 -37.81
CA SER A 43 30.95 6.45 -37.06
C SER A 43 30.60 5.16 -36.32
N ALA A 44 31.01 4.04 -36.89
CA ALA A 44 30.97 2.74 -36.22
C ALA A 44 32.17 2.63 -35.28
N THR A 45 31.92 2.51 -33.97
CA THR A 45 32.81 1.78 -33.06
C THR A 45 32.03 1.27 -31.86
N SER A 46 31.89 -0.07 -31.85
CA SER A 46 31.86 -0.98 -30.70
C SER A 46 30.75 -0.83 -29.67
N SER A 47 29.79 -1.75 -29.79
CA SER A 47 28.92 -2.21 -28.71
C SER A 47 29.69 -2.45 -27.42
N ALA A 48 29.33 -1.70 -26.38
CA ALA A 48 29.34 -2.19 -25.02
C ALA A 48 27.89 -2.09 -24.53
N SER A 49 27.08 -3.07 -24.94
CA SER A 49 25.80 -3.38 -24.30
C SER A 49 26.11 -3.90 -22.89
N GLY A 50 26.33 -2.95 -21.98
CA GLY A 50 26.10 -3.14 -20.56
C GLY A 50 24.77 -2.46 -20.26
N GLU A 51 23.66 -3.09 -20.64
CA GLU A 51 22.41 -2.87 -19.91
C GLU A 51 22.71 -3.30 -18.47
N ALA A 52 23.19 -2.36 -17.66
CA ALA A 52 23.02 -2.45 -16.23
C ALA A 52 21.51 -2.54 -16.06
N SER A 53 21.02 -3.74 -15.78
CA SER A 53 19.67 -3.94 -15.28
C SER A 53 19.54 -3.04 -14.06
N ASN A 54 18.97 -1.85 -14.27
CA ASN A 54 18.64 -0.91 -13.20
C ASN A 54 17.40 -1.39 -12.45
N THR A 55 16.97 -2.64 -12.64
CA THR A 55 16.01 -3.28 -11.76
C THR A 55 16.73 -3.43 -10.43
N PRO A 56 16.43 -2.60 -9.42
CA PRO A 56 17.02 -2.80 -8.11
C PRO A 56 16.59 -4.20 -7.68
N ASP A 57 17.54 -5.02 -7.24
CA ASP A 57 17.21 -6.20 -6.48
C ASP A 57 16.23 -5.70 -5.38
N PRO A 58 14.99 -6.19 -5.29
CA PRO A 58 13.98 -5.65 -4.36
C PRO A 58 14.35 -5.90 -2.88
N ASN A 59 15.60 -6.26 -2.63
CA ASN A 59 16.17 -6.50 -1.33
C ASN A 59 16.34 -5.17 -0.60
N PHE A 60 15.37 -4.90 0.27
CA PHE A 60 15.42 -3.78 1.19
C PHE A 60 16.65 -3.88 2.10
N SER A 61 17.58 -2.93 1.97
CA SER A 61 18.77 -2.87 2.83
C SER A 61 18.47 -2.10 4.11
N LYS A 62 19.11 -2.47 5.22
CA LYS A 62 18.99 -1.72 6.48
C LYS A 62 19.72 -0.38 6.36
N GLY A 63 19.01 0.74 6.53
CA GLY A 63 19.60 2.07 6.41
C GLY A 63 18.59 3.22 6.42
N TYR A 64 19.05 4.39 5.99
CA TYR A 64 18.23 5.58 5.79
C TYR A 64 17.79 5.69 4.32
N SER A 65 16.54 6.06 4.07
CA SER A 65 16.13 6.41 2.71
C SER A 65 16.87 7.62 2.17
N GLY A 66 17.22 7.62 0.89
CA GLY A 66 18.15 8.58 0.31
C GLY A 66 19.61 8.31 0.69
N GLY A 67 19.87 7.34 1.56
CA GLY A 67 21.20 6.85 1.89
C GLY A 67 21.94 7.47 3.04
N GLU A 68 21.37 8.51 3.61
CA GLU A 68 21.93 9.22 4.75
C GLU A 68 20.80 9.76 5.61
N LYS A 69 21.12 10.10 6.87
CA LYS A 69 20.13 10.70 7.76
C LYS A 69 19.73 12.07 7.19
N ALA A 70 18.43 12.25 6.98
CA ALA A 70 17.88 13.53 6.55
C ALA A 70 18.10 14.61 7.64
N PRO A 71 18.36 15.87 7.25
CA PRO A 71 18.28 17.00 8.17
C PRO A 71 16.93 17.01 8.90
N ASP A 72 16.92 17.44 10.16
CA ASP A 72 15.72 17.44 10.99
C ASP A 72 14.57 18.20 10.30
N GLY A 73 13.39 17.57 10.26
CA GLY A 73 12.19 18.14 9.64
C GLY A 73 12.12 18.04 8.11
N LYS A 74 13.20 17.64 7.41
CA LYS A 74 13.14 17.38 5.96
C LYS A 74 12.60 15.99 5.69
N TYR A 75 11.34 15.90 5.25
CA TYR A 75 10.75 14.63 4.86
C TYR A 75 11.52 13.97 3.71
N VAL A 76 11.81 12.68 3.86
CA VAL A 76 12.35 11.83 2.79
C VAL A 76 11.46 10.61 2.68
N MET A 77 10.95 10.36 1.47
CA MET A 77 10.10 9.20 1.19
C MET A 77 10.90 7.90 1.38
N ALA A 78 10.23 6.83 1.79
CA ALA A 78 10.81 5.50 1.86
C ALA A 78 11.37 5.07 0.49
N ASP A 79 12.41 4.25 0.50
CA ASP A 79 13.02 3.64 -0.69
C ASP A 79 13.56 2.24 -0.34
N TYR A 80 14.22 1.57 -1.29
CA TYR A 80 14.80 0.24 -1.06
C TYR A 80 15.92 0.21 0.01
N ARG A 81 16.33 1.36 0.54
CA ARG A 81 17.43 1.48 1.52
C ARG A 81 16.95 1.76 2.93
N GLY A 82 15.69 2.15 3.12
CA GLY A 82 15.21 2.56 4.43
C GLY A 82 13.72 2.91 4.50
N PRO A 83 13.17 3.05 5.73
CA PRO A 83 11.88 3.67 5.93
C PRO A 83 11.93 5.18 5.65
N ALA A 84 10.75 5.79 5.51
CA ALA A 84 10.62 7.23 5.36
C ALA A 84 11.21 7.96 6.58
N GLN A 85 11.82 9.12 6.33
CA GLN A 85 12.44 9.95 7.36
C GLN A 85 11.60 11.18 7.64
N ASN A 86 11.64 11.65 8.89
CA ASN A 86 10.91 12.85 9.35
C ASN A 86 9.41 12.80 9.04
N VAL A 87 8.79 11.62 9.17
CA VAL A 87 7.34 11.44 9.06
C VAL A 87 6.66 12.19 10.21
N ARG A 88 5.57 12.91 9.93
CA ARG A 88 4.77 13.54 10.98
C ARG A 88 4.23 12.46 11.92
N VAL A 89 4.58 12.55 13.19
CA VAL A 89 4.01 11.68 14.23
C VAL A 89 2.54 12.07 14.47
N PRO A 90 1.58 11.12 14.37
CA PRO A 90 0.19 11.38 14.70
C PRO A 90 0.02 11.79 16.17
N ALA A 91 -1.08 12.48 16.48
CA ALA A 91 -1.40 12.74 17.87
C ALA A 91 -1.78 11.43 18.54
N ARG A 92 -1.29 11.18 19.77
CA ARG A 92 -1.79 10.05 20.56
C ARG A 92 -3.24 10.37 20.93
N PRO A 93 -4.19 9.47 20.63
CA PRO A 93 -5.58 9.72 21.00
C PRO A 93 -5.72 9.74 22.53
N ASP A 94 -6.62 10.59 23.02
CA ASP A 94 -7.04 10.57 24.41
C ASP A 94 -7.87 9.31 24.71
N GLU A 95 -8.04 8.96 25.99
CA GLU A 95 -8.70 7.72 26.43
C GLU A 95 -10.19 7.57 26.03
N SER A 96 -10.83 8.62 25.48
CA SER A 96 -12.25 8.55 25.12
C SER A 96 -12.56 7.60 23.96
N TYR A 97 -11.55 7.15 23.20
CA TYR A 97 -11.73 6.11 22.18
C TYR A 97 -12.23 4.78 22.78
N LYS A 98 -11.95 4.52 24.07
CA LYS A 98 -12.38 3.31 24.79
C LYS A 98 -13.84 3.34 25.24
N VAL A 99 -14.50 4.48 25.14
CA VAL A 99 -15.91 4.62 25.54
C VAL A 99 -16.79 3.93 24.50
N ASN A 100 -17.70 3.06 24.94
CA ASN A 100 -18.66 2.39 24.06
C ASN A 100 -19.75 3.37 23.59
N SER A 101 -19.38 4.22 22.63
CA SER A 101 -20.23 5.22 22.01
C SER A 101 -19.85 5.40 20.54
N LEU A 102 -20.73 6.05 19.76
CA LEU A 102 -20.41 6.41 18.38
C LEU A 102 -19.16 7.30 18.28
N GLU A 103 -18.98 8.20 19.24
CA GLU A 103 -17.80 9.06 19.29
C GLU A 103 -16.52 8.26 19.59
N GLY A 104 -16.58 7.34 20.54
CA GLY A 104 -15.46 6.44 20.86
C GLY A 104 -15.07 5.54 19.68
N LEU A 105 -16.07 4.99 18.98
CA LEU A 105 -15.85 4.23 17.74
C LEU A 105 -15.18 5.08 16.65
N LYS A 106 -15.68 6.30 16.40
CA LYS A 106 -15.08 7.22 15.43
C LYS A 106 -13.63 7.52 15.78
N LYS A 107 -13.34 7.85 17.04
CA LYS A 107 -11.98 8.12 17.52
C LYS A 107 -11.08 6.91 17.36
N SER A 108 -11.56 5.71 17.67
CA SER A 108 -10.80 4.46 17.48
C SER A 108 -10.43 4.24 16.02
N VAL A 109 -11.37 4.39 15.10
CA VAL A 109 -11.12 4.20 13.66
C VAL A 109 -10.15 5.26 13.12
N PHE A 110 -10.34 6.54 13.45
CA PHE A 110 -9.42 7.60 13.00
C PHE A 110 -8.01 7.39 13.54
N ALA A 111 -7.87 7.05 14.82
CA ALA A 111 -6.57 6.76 15.40
C ALA A 111 -5.91 5.55 14.75
N TRP A 112 -6.67 4.45 14.53
CA TRP A 112 -6.15 3.28 13.84
C TRP A 112 -5.62 3.62 12.45
N VAL A 113 -6.36 4.40 11.65
CA VAL A 113 -5.94 4.81 10.30
C VAL A 113 -4.69 5.68 10.34
N GLU A 114 -4.65 6.72 11.19
CA GLU A 114 -3.49 7.61 11.29
C GLU A 114 -2.23 6.87 11.72
N TRP A 115 -2.33 6.04 12.75
CA TRP A 115 -1.19 5.29 13.29
C TRP A 115 -0.77 4.14 12.37
N SER A 116 -1.70 3.50 11.66
CA SER A 116 -1.36 2.50 10.64
C SER A 116 -0.60 3.12 9.47
N ASN A 117 -1.04 4.29 8.99
CA ASN A 117 -0.33 5.02 7.94
C ASN A 117 1.07 5.47 8.37
N TYR A 118 1.23 5.85 9.64
CA TYR A 118 2.54 6.13 10.21
C TYR A 118 3.41 4.87 10.27
N GLY A 119 2.86 3.75 10.73
CA GLY A 119 3.57 2.46 10.79
C GLY A 119 3.99 1.94 9.42
N ILE A 120 3.16 2.10 8.38
CA ILE A 120 3.53 1.71 7.01
C ILE A 120 4.77 2.48 6.53
N GLN A 121 4.88 3.77 6.88
CA GLN A 121 6.00 4.62 6.44
C GLN A 121 7.28 4.41 7.26
N THR A 122 7.15 4.05 8.53
CA THR A 122 8.27 4.06 9.50
C THR A 122 8.66 2.68 10.02
N GLY A 123 7.77 1.69 9.87
CA GLY A 123 7.85 0.39 10.54
C GLY A 123 7.41 0.39 11.99
N ASP A 124 6.89 1.49 12.53
CA ASP A 124 6.43 1.59 13.93
C ASP A 124 4.90 1.43 14.03
N PHE A 125 4.46 0.23 14.40
CA PHE A 125 3.05 -0.13 14.56
C PHE A 125 2.60 -0.19 16.03
N ASP A 126 3.43 0.21 16.99
CA ASP A 126 3.18 -0.01 18.43
C ASP A 126 1.88 0.66 18.90
N VAL A 127 1.58 1.85 18.38
CA VAL A 127 0.35 2.57 18.71
C VAL A 127 -0.84 2.07 17.90
N ALA A 128 -0.64 1.74 16.61
CA ALA A 128 -1.71 1.19 15.76
C ALA A 128 -2.28 -0.12 16.34
N ARG A 129 -1.42 -0.97 16.91
CA ARG A 129 -1.79 -2.23 17.56
C ARG A 129 -2.81 -2.05 18.70
N GLN A 130 -2.84 -0.88 19.36
CA GLN A 130 -3.76 -0.63 20.48
C GLN A 130 -5.24 -0.55 20.07
N PHE A 131 -5.51 -0.35 18.77
CA PHE A 131 -6.88 -0.24 18.24
C PHE A 131 -7.37 -1.55 17.59
N VAL A 132 -6.52 -2.58 17.55
CA VAL A 132 -6.81 -3.88 16.98
C VAL A 132 -6.86 -4.91 18.10
N SER A 133 -7.90 -5.74 18.13
CA SER A 133 -7.97 -6.85 19.07
C SER A 133 -6.89 -7.90 18.77
N ASN A 134 -6.28 -8.50 19.79
CA ASN A 134 -5.34 -9.60 19.63
C ASN A 134 -5.96 -10.86 18.98
N GLU A 135 -7.28 -10.94 18.92
CA GLU A 135 -8.02 -11.99 18.19
C GLU A 135 -7.83 -11.88 16.65
N PHE A 136 -7.46 -10.70 16.13
CA PHE A 136 -7.14 -10.51 14.71
C PHE A 136 -5.69 -10.90 14.43
N THR A 137 -5.36 -12.17 14.59
CA THR A 137 -3.98 -12.69 14.55
C THR A 137 -3.25 -12.33 13.26
N GLU A 138 -3.92 -12.40 12.10
CA GLU A 138 -3.31 -12.03 10.80
C GLU A 138 -2.88 -10.55 10.75
N GLU A 139 -3.62 -9.65 11.38
CA GLU A 139 -3.28 -8.22 11.46
C GLU A 139 -2.06 -8.01 12.35
N ILE A 140 -2.04 -8.68 13.49
CA ILE A 140 -0.95 -8.64 14.46
C ILE A 140 0.34 -9.17 13.83
N GLU A 141 0.27 -10.33 13.18
CA GLU A 141 1.39 -10.93 12.44
C GLU A 141 1.88 -10.02 11.32
N ARG A 142 0.98 -9.34 10.62
CA ARG A 142 1.36 -8.38 9.58
C ARG A 142 2.11 -7.17 10.14
N TYR A 143 1.69 -6.63 11.28
CA TYR A 143 2.43 -5.56 11.96
C TYR A 143 3.81 -6.03 12.42
N ASP A 144 3.92 -7.24 12.96
CA ASP A 144 5.21 -7.82 13.34
C ASP A 144 6.11 -8.02 12.13
N TYR A 145 5.55 -8.52 11.02
CA TYR A 145 6.26 -8.68 9.76
C TYR A 145 6.86 -7.36 9.26
N TYR A 146 6.05 -6.29 9.14
CA TYR A 146 6.56 -4.99 8.69
C TYR A 146 7.58 -4.40 9.67
N THR A 147 7.31 -4.50 10.97
CA THR A 147 8.24 -4.03 12.00
C THR A 147 9.59 -4.72 11.89
N LYS A 148 9.58 -6.05 11.67
CA LYS A 148 10.79 -6.84 11.46
C LYS A 148 11.49 -6.45 10.16
N LEU A 149 10.75 -6.38 9.06
CA LEU A 149 11.26 -6.01 7.73
C LEU A 149 12.03 -4.69 7.77
N TYR A 150 11.45 -3.65 8.39
CA TYR A 150 12.12 -2.35 8.50
C TYR A 150 13.32 -2.35 9.45
N LYS A 151 13.30 -3.17 10.50
CA LYS A 151 14.41 -3.28 11.47
C LYS A 151 15.60 -4.08 10.94
N GLU A 152 15.34 -5.09 10.13
CA GLU A 152 16.32 -6.10 9.74
C GLU A 152 16.74 -6.01 8.27
N GLY A 153 15.94 -5.39 7.40
CA GLY A 153 16.10 -5.54 5.96
C GLY A 153 15.10 -6.57 5.41
N ALA A 154 14.89 -6.58 4.08
CA ALA A 154 14.38 -7.79 3.42
C ALA A 154 15.57 -8.74 3.33
N GLY A 155 15.55 -9.83 4.08
CA GLY A 155 16.48 -10.94 3.92
C GLY A 155 15.67 -12.17 3.53
N LEU A 156 16.04 -12.82 2.43
CA LEU A 156 15.60 -14.18 2.08
C LEU A 156 16.31 -15.21 2.96
#